data_AF-A0A516SK41-F1
#
_entry.id   AF-A0A516SK41-F1
#
_cell.length_a   1.000
_cell.length_b   1.000
_cell.length_c   1.000
_cell.angle_alpha   90.00
_cell.angle_beta   90.00
_cell.angle_gamma   90.00
#
_symmetry.space_group_name_H-M   'P 1'
#
loop_
_entity.id
_entity.type
_entity.pdbx_description
1 polymer ?
#
loop_
_entity_poly.entity_id
_entity_poly.type
_entity_poly.pdbx_seq_one_letter_code
_entity_poly.pdbx_strand_id
1 'polypeptide(L)'
;MGMRIVKNINNPGGGIMRFKRAGTLVVYWQDEQLVFHNYAQRSTVQASFVTMEILNFFNDWQTTEAAAAFFDGYSAASIAGAVAELLDGGLLIAEATPAALQDQAIGRDWAPWLPEASFHFSSKDAAYVHRDSPPELKQSSLPITPPPPFFKSIAGATAIALPTPAMPLQDFGEVLLRRRTHRKFSAQAVALADIAQLLSMVWGVKGYIDTPTFGKLPLKTSPSGGARHPGEVYLMALRVEGLAPGIYHYHPVDHTLSLVNGQVSPERAASYCADQRYVGDAAALFLMTAMFPRTMWKYHKPRAYRVVLLDTGHLGQTFCLLATALGLAPFGTAALKDTLIEHDLGIDGVNESAMYVTGVGHRRTNAA
;
A
#
# COMPACT_ATOMS: atom_id res chain seq x y z
N MET A 1 1.16 39.97 -6.26
CA MET A 1 2.38 40.81 -6.38
C MET A 1 3.57 39.87 -6.44
N GLY A 2 4.25 39.82 -7.59
CA GLY A 2 5.38 38.90 -7.82
C GLY A 2 5.41 38.39 -9.26
N MET A 3 5.62 39.28 -10.23
CA MET A 3 5.87 38.94 -11.63
C MET A 3 7.20 38.19 -11.70
N ARG A 4 7.16 36.84 -11.75
CA ARG A 4 8.35 36.04 -12.05
C ARG A 4 8.57 36.09 -13.55
N ILE A 5 9.62 36.81 -13.94
CA ILE A 5 10.14 36.88 -15.30
C ILE A 5 10.41 35.44 -15.76
N VAL A 6 9.71 35.02 -16.81
CA VAL A 6 9.91 33.77 -17.54
C VAL A 6 11.37 33.75 -17.99
N LYS A 7 12.14 32.76 -17.53
CA LYS A 7 13.48 32.52 -18.09
C LYS A 7 13.29 32.07 -19.53
N ASN A 8 13.82 32.83 -20.50
CA ASN A 8 14.01 32.36 -21.86
C ASN A 8 14.77 31.03 -21.81
N ILE A 9 14.07 29.92 -22.09
CA ILE A 9 14.69 28.61 -22.25
C ILE A 9 15.33 28.62 -23.64
N ASN A 10 16.55 29.15 -23.73
CA ASN A 10 17.33 29.13 -24.97
C ASN A 10 17.70 27.68 -25.32
N ASN A 11 17.41 27.28 -26.55
CA ASN A 11 17.87 26.02 -27.14
C ASN A 11 19.40 26.10 -27.35
N PRO A 12 20.22 25.25 -26.69
CA PRO A 12 21.67 25.27 -26.89
C PRO A 12 22.11 24.86 -28.30
N GLY A 13 21.20 24.33 -29.14
CA GLY A 13 21.49 23.86 -30.51
C GLY A 13 20.99 24.73 -31.66
N GLY A 14 20.40 25.91 -31.42
CA GLY A 14 19.97 26.84 -32.48
C GLY A 14 18.80 26.40 -33.38
N GLY A 15 18.19 25.24 -33.12
CA GLY A 15 16.99 24.75 -33.82
C GLY A 15 15.68 25.32 -33.25
N ILE A 16 14.60 25.24 -34.02
CA ILE A 16 13.25 25.60 -33.56
C ILE A 16 12.87 24.67 -32.40
N MET A 17 12.47 25.24 -31.26
CA MET A 17 12.06 24.47 -30.08
C MET A 17 10.78 23.70 -30.38
N ARG A 18 10.79 22.39 -30.08
CA ARG A 18 9.61 21.53 -30.19
C ARG A 18 9.10 21.15 -28.82
N PHE A 19 7.79 21.00 -28.73
CA PHE A 19 7.06 20.62 -27.53
C PHE A 19 6.24 19.38 -27.80
N LYS A 20 6.04 18.58 -26.76
CA LYS A 20 5.19 17.40 -26.79
C LYS A 20 4.39 17.34 -25.50
N ARG A 21 3.18 16.81 -25.53
CA ARG A 21 2.40 16.47 -24.35
C ARG A 21 3.20 15.49 -23.49
N ALA A 22 3.31 15.76 -22.20
CA ALA A 22 3.95 14.84 -21.27
C ALA A 22 3.24 13.46 -21.31
N GLY A 23 4.00 12.38 -21.48
CA GLY A 23 3.47 11.01 -21.42
C GLY A 23 3.09 10.57 -19.99
N THR A 24 3.39 11.42 -19.02
CA THR A 24 3.24 11.18 -17.58
C THR A 24 2.04 11.91 -16.96
N LEU A 25 1.02 12.20 -17.76
CA LEU A 25 -0.22 12.84 -17.31
C LEU A 25 -1.28 11.81 -16.92
N VAL A 26 -1.90 12.00 -15.76
CA VAL A 26 -3.19 11.40 -15.39
C VAL A 26 -4.20 12.53 -15.27
N VAL A 27 -5.36 12.35 -15.91
CA VAL A 27 -6.44 13.33 -15.91
C VAL A 27 -7.62 12.76 -15.12
N TYR A 28 -8.14 13.52 -14.17
CA TYR A 28 -9.28 13.12 -13.34
C TYR A 28 -10.13 14.33 -12.96
N TRP A 29 -11.32 14.05 -12.43
CA TRP A 29 -12.26 15.06 -11.97
C TRP A 29 -12.01 15.43 -10.51
N GLN A 30 -12.01 16.73 -10.22
CA GLN A 30 -12.13 17.25 -8.86
C GLN A 30 -13.20 18.34 -8.88
N ASP A 31 -14.31 18.07 -8.18
CA ASP A 31 -15.51 18.89 -8.24
C ASP A 31 -15.95 19.10 -9.70
N GLU A 32 -16.10 20.35 -10.15
CA GLU A 32 -16.51 20.69 -11.52
C GLU A 32 -15.32 20.90 -12.49
N GLN A 33 -14.08 20.64 -12.05
CA GLN A 33 -12.87 20.95 -12.83
C GLN A 33 -12.11 19.69 -13.25
N LEU A 34 -11.53 19.72 -14.46
CA LEU A 34 -10.54 18.74 -14.89
C LEU A 34 -9.19 19.04 -14.25
N VAL A 35 -8.62 18.02 -13.62
CA VAL A 35 -7.30 18.07 -13.00
C VAL A 35 -6.31 17.27 -13.85
N PHE A 36 -5.22 17.93 -14.24
CA PHE A 36 -4.10 17.32 -14.93
C PHE A 36 -2.96 17.15 -13.92
N HIS A 37 -2.62 15.90 -13.62
CA HIS A 37 -1.51 15.57 -12.75
C HIS A 37 -0.35 14.99 -13.55
N ASN A 38 0.78 15.69 -13.58
CA ASN A 38 2.04 15.14 -14.07
C ASN A 38 2.73 14.42 -12.92
N TYR A 39 2.71 13.08 -12.93
CA TYR A 39 3.27 12.30 -11.82
C TYR A 39 4.80 12.27 -11.80
N ALA A 40 5.48 12.53 -12.93
CA ALA A 40 6.93 12.61 -12.99
C ALA A 40 7.46 13.89 -12.33
N GLN A 41 6.83 15.02 -12.66
CA GLN A 41 7.16 16.34 -12.13
C GLN A 41 6.46 16.64 -10.80
N ARG A 42 5.45 15.86 -10.44
CA ARG A 42 4.58 16.05 -9.26
C ARG A 42 3.88 17.41 -9.25
N SER A 43 3.57 17.92 -10.44
CA SER A 43 2.74 19.11 -10.63
C SER A 43 1.28 18.71 -10.84
N THR A 44 0.38 19.58 -10.42
CA THR A 44 -1.06 19.43 -10.61
C THR A 44 -1.63 20.78 -11.00
N VAL A 45 -2.37 20.82 -12.11
CA VAL A 45 -3.07 22.02 -12.57
C VAL A 45 -4.51 21.69 -12.90
N GLN A 46 -5.41 22.64 -12.66
CA GLN A 46 -6.77 22.59 -13.16
C GLN A 46 -6.81 23.31 -14.50
N ALA A 47 -7.49 22.73 -15.49
CA ALA A 47 -7.59 23.33 -16.80
C ALA A 47 -8.92 23.02 -17.48
N SER A 48 -9.32 23.85 -18.43
CA SER A 48 -10.58 23.69 -19.18
C SER A 48 -10.52 22.52 -20.17
N PHE A 49 -11.66 22.11 -20.72
CA PHE A 49 -11.72 21.09 -21.77
C PHE A 49 -10.91 21.43 -23.03
N VAL A 50 -10.79 22.72 -23.38
CA VAL A 50 -9.99 23.18 -24.54
C VAL A 50 -8.53 22.75 -24.40
N THR A 51 -8.03 22.63 -23.17
CA THR A 51 -6.67 22.14 -22.90
C THR A 51 -6.46 20.74 -23.46
N MET A 52 -7.47 19.87 -23.49
CA MET A 52 -7.34 18.53 -24.08
C MET A 52 -7.10 18.59 -25.60
N GLU A 53 -7.74 19.52 -26.31
CA GLU A 53 -7.57 19.68 -27.75
C GLU A 53 -6.14 20.15 -28.08
N ILE A 54 -5.64 21.13 -27.32
CA ILE A 54 -4.26 21.61 -27.44
C ILE A 54 -3.28 20.46 -27.15
N LEU A 55 -3.50 19.71 -26.07
CA LEU A 55 -2.63 18.58 -25.73
C LEU A 55 -2.68 17.44 -26.76
N ASN A 56 -3.82 17.25 -27.44
CA ASN A 56 -3.94 16.29 -28.53
C ASN A 56 -3.15 16.75 -29.77
N PHE A 57 -3.15 18.04 -30.07
CA PHE A 57 -2.27 18.60 -31.12
C PHE A 57 -0.80 18.32 -30.81
N PHE A 58 -0.37 18.53 -29.57
CA PHE A 58 0.97 18.21 -29.09
C PHE A 58 1.20 16.72 -28.76
N ASN A 59 0.43 15.77 -29.33
CA ASN A 59 0.64 14.34 -29.04
C ASN A 59 2.03 13.83 -29.48
N ASP A 60 2.65 14.49 -30.46
CA ASP A 60 4.06 14.31 -30.81
C ASP A 60 4.80 15.66 -30.79
N TRP A 61 6.10 15.66 -31.09
CA TRP A 61 6.93 16.86 -31.14
C TRP A 61 6.43 17.85 -32.20
N GLN A 62 5.81 18.95 -31.75
CA GLN A 62 5.30 20.05 -32.58
C GLN A 62 5.94 21.38 -32.21
N THR A 63 5.87 22.37 -33.09
CA THR A 63 6.33 23.73 -32.80
C THR A 63 5.17 24.67 -32.45
N THR A 64 5.47 25.80 -31.82
CA THR A 64 4.48 26.84 -31.52
C THR A 64 3.87 27.43 -32.80
N GLU A 65 4.65 27.54 -33.87
CA GLU A 65 4.19 28.04 -35.17
C GLU A 65 3.19 27.07 -35.82
N ALA A 66 3.45 25.76 -35.73
CA ALA A 66 2.52 24.75 -36.21
C ALA A 66 1.19 24.79 -35.43
N ALA A 67 1.25 25.01 -34.11
CA ALA A 67 0.06 25.21 -33.29
C ALA A 67 -0.71 26.47 -33.70
N ALA A 68 0.00 27.59 -33.96
CA ALA A 68 -0.64 28.84 -34.39
C ALA A 68 -1.31 28.72 -35.76
N ALA A 69 -0.77 27.90 -36.66
CA ALA A 69 -1.41 27.60 -37.94
C ALA A 69 -2.63 26.67 -37.80
N PHE A 70 -2.60 25.74 -36.85
CA PHE A 70 -3.70 24.79 -36.61
C PHE A 70 -4.90 25.45 -35.90
N PHE A 71 -4.62 26.31 -34.92
CA PHE A 71 -5.62 27.05 -34.15
C PHE A 71 -5.81 28.47 -34.72
N ASP A 72 -6.18 28.56 -36.00
CA ASP A 72 -6.26 29.80 -36.79
C ASP A 72 -7.26 30.84 -36.27
N GLY A 73 -8.21 30.42 -35.43
CA GLY A 73 -9.13 31.30 -34.70
C GLY A 73 -8.48 32.11 -33.56
N TYR A 74 -7.20 31.90 -33.25
CA TYR A 74 -6.47 32.56 -32.16
C TYR A 74 -5.22 33.28 -32.67
N SER A 75 -4.82 34.35 -31.99
CA SER A 75 -3.58 35.04 -32.34
C SER A 75 -2.34 34.20 -32.02
N ALA A 76 -1.27 34.33 -32.81
CA ALA A 76 -0.01 33.64 -32.56
C ALA A 76 0.56 33.94 -31.15
N ALA A 77 0.35 35.16 -30.65
CA ALA A 77 0.74 35.54 -29.28
C ALA A 77 -0.07 34.77 -28.21
N SER A 78 -1.38 34.58 -28.43
CA SER A 78 -2.24 33.78 -27.55
C SER A 78 -1.80 32.31 -27.51
N ILE A 79 -1.46 31.74 -28.66
CA ILE A 79 -0.98 30.35 -28.75
C ILE A 79 0.38 30.20 -28.07
N ALA A 80 1.32 31.12 -28.30
CA ALA A 80 2.61 31.12 -27.62
C ALA A 80 2.46 31.23 -26.10
N GLY A 81 1.53 32.07 -25.63
CA GLY A 81 1.17 32.16 -24.21
C GLY A 81 0.64 30.84 -23.66
N ALA A 82 -0.31 30.21 -24.35
CA ALA A 82 -0.86 28.91 -23.95
C ALA A 82 0.21 27.81 -23.90
N VAL A 83 1.11 27.73 -24.89
CA VAL A 83 2.23 26.78 -24.88
C VAL A 83 3.14 27.00 -23.67
N ALA A 84 3.44 28.26 -23.34
CA ALA A 84 4.26 28.60 -22.18
C ALA A 84 3.57 28.22 -20.84
N GLU A 85 2.27 28.50 -20.71
CA GLU A 85 1.49 28.11 -19.53
C GLU A 85 1.41 26.58 -19.36
N LEU A 86 1.20 25.86 -20.45
CA LEU A 86 1.16 24.39 -20.42
C LEU A 86 2.54 23.80 -20.11
N LEU A 87 3.63 24.42 -20.55
CA LEU A 87 4.98 24.02 -20.19
C LEU A 87 5.27 24.26 -18.70
N ASP A 88 4.89 25.42 -18.16
CA ASP A 88 5.06 25.76 -16.74
C ASP A 88 4.22 24.85 -15.83
N GLY A 89 3.00 24.49 -16.27
CA GLY A 89 2.16 23.51 -15.60
C GLY A 89 2.65 22.06 -15.69
N GLY A 90 3.65 21.78 -16.53
CA GLY A 90 4.18 20.43 -16.78
C GLY A 90 3.27 19.57 -17.67
N LEU A 91 2.35 20.18 -18.42
CA LEU A 91 1.46 19.51 -19.36
C LEU A 91 2.12 19.30 -20.72
N LEU A 92 2.99 20.23 -21.11
CA LEU A 92 3.94 20.06 -22.19
C LEU A 92 5.34 19.82 -21.63
N ILE A 93 6.16 19.15 -22.42
CA ILE A 93 7.60 19.02 -22.25
C ILE A 93 8.30 19.59 -23.48
N ALA A 94 9.44 20.25 -23.26
CA ALA A 94 10.27 20.78 -24.34
C ALA A 94 11.37 19.76 -24.71
N GLU A 95 11.67 19.65 -25.99
CA GLU A 95 12.66 18.71 -26.51
C GLU A 95 14.04 18.93 -25.88
N ALA A 96 14.80 17.84 -25.71
CA ALA A 96 16.16 17.85 -25.16
C ALA A 96 16.30 18.46 -23.74
N THR A 97 15.19 18.58 -23.00
CA THR A 97 15.23 18.97 -21.57
C THR A 97 15.34 17.74 -20.65
N PRO A 98 15.84 17.90 -19.41
CA PRO A 98 15.81 16.83 -18.42
C PRO A 98 14.42 16.25 -18.18
N ALA A 99 13.38 17.09 -18.24
CA ALA A 99 11.99 16.66 -18.12
C ALA A 99 11.59 15.72 -19.28
N ALA A 100 11.96 16.05 -20.52
CA ALA A 100 11.70 15.17 -21.67
C ALA A 100 12.45 13.84 -21.61
N LEU A 101 13.72 13.86 -21.17
CA LEU A 101 14.50 12.63 -20.98
C LEU A 101 13.90 11.74 -19.90
N GLN A 102 13.43 12.33 -18.80
CA GLN A 102 12.77 11.60 -17.72
C GLN A 102 11.42 11.02 -18.16
N ASP A 103 10.60 11.81 -18.84
CA ASP A 103 9.30 11.38 -19.38
C ASP A 103 9.47 10.19 -20.34
N GLN A 104 10.45 10.27 -21.26
CA GLN A 104 10.78 9.18 -22.17
C GLN A 104 11.28 7.93 -21.44
N ALA A 105 12.14 8.08 -20.44
CA ALA A 105 12.64 6.95 -19.65
C ALA A 105 11.51 6.26 -18.88
N ILE A 106 10.59 7.03 -18.28
CA ILE A 106 9.41 6.45 -17.61
C ILE A 106 8.53 5.72 -18.62
N GLY A 107 8.19 6.36 -19.75
CA GLY A 107 7.36 5.75 -20.78
C GLY A 107 7.94 4.48 -21.40
N ARG A 108 9.28 4.36 -21.44
CA ARG A 108 9.97 3.16 -21.96
C ARG A 108 10.16 2.09 -20.89
N ASP A 109 10.75 2.45 -19.74
CA ASP A 109 11.24 1.49 -18.75
C ASP A 109 10.14 1.03 -17.78
N TRP A 110 9.07 1.81 -17.63
CA TRP A 110 7.91 1.50 -16.77
C TRP A 110 6.64 1.19 -17.54
N ALA A 111 6.70 1.11 -18.87
CA ALA A 111 5.56 0.91 -19.76
C ALA A 111 4.59 -0.21 -19.29
N PRO A 112 5.06 -1.40 -18.85
CA PRO A 112 4.17 -2.48 -18.45
C PRO A 112 3.30 -2.18 -17.21
N TRP A 113 3.66 -1.18 -16.41
CA TRP A 113 2.97 -0.83 -15.16
C TRP A 113 2.29 0.54 -15.23
N LEU A 114 2.33 1.22 -16.38
CA LEU A 114 1.60 2.48 -16.56
C LEU A 114 0.13 2.19 -16.93
N PRO A 115 -0.82 2.99 -16.41
CA PRO A 115 -0.63 4.21 -15.62
C PRO A 115 -0.51 4.01 -14.10
N GLU A 116 -0.71 2.81 -13.56
CA GLU A 116 -0.80 2.54 -12.11
C GLU A 116 0.51 2.83 -11.35
N ALA A 117 1.66 2.71 -12.03
CA ALA A 117 2.96 3.11 -11.50
C ALA A 117 3.07 4.62 -11.24
N SER A 118 2.11 5.45 -11.67
CA SER A 118 2.02 6.86 -11.28
C SER A 118 2.13 7.05 -9.76
N PHE A 119 1.52 6.18 -8.95
CA PHE A 119 1.67 6.21 -7.49
C PHE A 119 3.15 6.19 -7.04
N HIS A 120 4.00 5.43 -7.74
CA HIS A 120 5.43 5.39 -7.43
C HIS A 120 6.11 6.75 -7.64
N PHE A 121 5.72 7.52 -8.65
CA PHE A 121 6.34 8.80 -8.94
C PHE A 121 5.68 9.94 -8.14
N SER A 122 4.35 9.94 -8.05
CA SER A 122 3.55 10.92 -7.31
C SER A 122 3.87 10.95 -5.81
N SER A 123 4.26 9.82 -5.22
CA SER A 123 4.52 9.75 -3.78
C SER A 123 6.02 9.88 -3.40
N LYS A 124 6.87 10.33 -4.33
CA LYS A 124 8.27 10.73 -4.05
C LYS A 124 8.32 12.11 -3.40
N ASP A 125 9.40 12.38 -2.68
CA ASP A 125 9.75 13.71 -2.17
C ASP A 125 8.64 14.41 -1.37
N ALA A 126 7.88 13.63 -0.59
CA ALA A 126 6.83 14.16 0.26
C ALA A 126 7.42 15.16 1.27
N ALA A 127 6.81 16.34 1.37
CA ALA A 127 7.18 17.32 2.40
C ALA A 127 6.75 16.82 3.79
N TYR A 128 7.65 16.95 4.76
CA TYR A 128 7.44 16.52 6.14
C TYR A 128 7.53 17.71 7.10
N VAL A 129 6.71 17.69 8.15
CA VAL A 129 6.91 18.56 9.32
C VAL A 129 8.21 18.14 9.99
N HIS A 130 9.07 19.10 10.31
CA HIS A 130 10.38 18.82 10.90
C HIS A 130 10.22 18.07 12.23
N ARG A 131 11.12 17.12 12.52
CA ARG A 131 11.06 16.33 13.76
C ARG A 131 11.06 17.22 15.00
N ASP A 132 11.80 18.31 14.95
CA ASP A 132 11.96 19.25 16.06
C ASP A 132 10.89 20.36 16.06
N SER A 133 9.88 20.27 15.20
CA SER A 133 8.76 21.21 15.25
C SER A 133 8.03 21.09 16.59
N PRO A 134 7.64 22.23 17.20
CA PRO A 134 6.82 22.27 18.40
C PRO A 134 5.57 21.37 18.33
N PRO A 135 5.11 20.80 19.46
CA PRO A 135 3.92 19.96 19.52
C PRO A 135 2.68 20.60 18.88
N GLU A 136 2.51 21.91 19.01
CA GLU A 136 1.37 22.67 18.50
C GLU A 136 1.32 22.63 16.96
N LEU A 137 2.48 22.73 16.30
CA LEU A 137 2.58 22.62 14.83
C LEU A 137 2.32 21.18 14.34
N LYS A 138 2.61 20.17 15.15
CA LYS A 138 2.28 18.77 14.83
C LYS A 138 0.81 18.47 15.07
N GLN A 139 0.19 19.12 16.05
CA GLN A 139 -1.23 19.00 16.34
C GLN A 139 -2.06 19.73 15.29
N SER A 140 -1.63 20.90 14.82
CA SER A 140 -2.35 21.65 13.79
C SER A 140 -2.40 20.94 12.44
N SER A 141 -1.51 19.98 12.18
CA SER A 141 -1.58 19.13 10.99
C SER A 141 -2.54 17.93 11.14
N LEU A 142 -3.01 17.62 12.34
CA LEU A 142 -3.94 16.52 12.57
C LEU A 142 -5.39 16.93 12.26
N PRO A 143 -6.25 15.99 11.83
CA PRO A 143 -7.69 16.21 11.76
C PRO A 143 -8.28 16.58 13.12
N ILE A 144 -9.32 17.41 13.11
CA ILE A 144 -10.10 17.77 14.32
C ILE A 144 -10.89 16.55 14.86
N THR A 145 -11.14 15.56 14.02
CA THR A 145 -11.83 14.32 14.39
C THR A 145 -10.96 13.45 15.31
N PRO A 146 -11.57 12.69 16.26
CA PRO A 146 -10.81 11.77 17.09
C PRO A 146 -10.11 10.68 16.25
N PRO A 147 -8.98 10.13 16.72
CA PRO A 147 -8.31 9.03 16.05
C PRO A 147 -9.22 7.80 16.00
N PRO A 148 -9.22 7.03 14.89
CA PRO A 148 -9.89 5.74 14.84
C PRO A 148 -9.36 4.79 15.92
N PRO A 149 -10.19 3.87 16.46
CA PRO A 149 -9.74 2.86 17.40
C PRO A 149 -8.57 2.02 16.85
N PHE A 150 -7.58 1.73 17.70
CA PHE A 150 -6.44 0.89 17.35
C PHE A 150 -6.78 -0.58 17.13
N PHE A 151 -7.94 -1.02 17.62
CA PHE A 151 -8.37 -2.41 17.60
C PHE A 151 -9.80 -2.51 17.07
N LYS A 152 -10.07 -3.56 16.32
CA LYS A 152 -11.39 -3.94 15.82
C LYS A 152 -11.96 -5.04 16.72
N SER A 153 -13.27 -5.07 16.89
CA SER A 153 -13.98 -6.20 17.51
C SER A 153 -15.13 -6.63 16.60
N ILE A 154 -15.44 -7.93 16.59
CA ILE A 154 -16.55 -8.48 15.80
C ILE A 154 -17.83 -8.42 16.62
N ALA A 155 -18.78 -7.58 16.19
CA ALA A 155 -20.05 -7.41 16.89
C ALA A 155 -20.85 -8.72 16.93
N GLY A 156 -21.38 -9.06 18.11
CA GLY A 156 -22.23 -10.24 18.31
C GLY A 156 -21.50 -11.61 18.30
N ALA A 157 -20.18 -11.64 18.08
CA ALA A 157 -19.42 -12.88 18.08
C ALA A 157 -18.98 -13.29 19.49
N THR A 158 -19.10 -14.58 19.82
CA THR A 158 -18.51 -15.14 21.04
C THR A 158 -16.99 -15.19 20.93
N ALA A 159 -16.30 -14.62 21.92
CA ALA A 159 -14.84 -14.63 21.98
C ALA A 159 -14.33 -15.96 22.56
N ILE A 160 -13.42 -16.62 21.83
CA ILE A 160 -12.69 -17.82 22.24
C ILE A 160 -11.35 -17.38 22.82
N ALA A 161 -11.12 -17.63 24.11
CA ALA A 161 -9.85 -17.33 24.76
C ALA A 161 -8.73 -18.25 24.22
N LEU A 162 -7.58 -17.66 23.90
CA LEU A 162 -6.42 -18.41 23.44
C LEU A 162 -5.50 -18.82 24.60
N PRO A 163 -4.80 -19.97 24.50
CA PRO A 163 -3.79 -20.36 25.47
C PRO A 163 -2.71 -19.29 25.67
N THR A 164 -2.22 -19.14 26.90
CA THR A 164 -1.13 -18.20 27.20
C THR A 164 0.12 -18.55 26.37
N PRO A 165 0.68 -17.59 25.62
CA PRO A 165 1.87 -17.81 24.83
C PRO A 165 3.10 -18.14 25.70
N ALA A 166 3.73 -19.28 25.45
CA ALA A 166 4.99 -19.70 26.05
C ALA A 166 6.00 -20.07 24.95
N MET A 167 6.75 -19.09 24.44
CA MET A 167 7.73 -19.34 23.37
C MET A 167 9.07 -19.76 23.98
N PRO A 168 9.65 -20.91 23.56
CA PRO A 168 11.01 -21.24 23.94
C PRO A 168 11.99 -20.28 23.28
N LEU A 169 13.01 -19.84 24.02
CA LEU A 169 14.12 -19.09 23.45
C LEU A 169 14.93 -20.03 22.54
N GLN A 170 14.93 -19.74 21.24
CA GLN A 170 15.87 -20.34 20.29
C GLN A 170 16.94 -19.34 19.91
N ASP A 171 18.07 -19.86 19.44
CA ASP A 171 19.11 -19.01 18.86
C ASP A 171 18.56 -18.29 17.62
N PHE A 172 18.64 -16.96 17.66
CA PHE A 172 18.08 -16.12 16.60
C PHE A 172 18.83 -16.29 15.27
N GLY A 173 20.16 -16.48 15.32
CA GLY A 173 20.98 -16.70 14.12
C GLY A 173 20.58 -17.99 13.42
N GLU A 174 20.37 -19.06 14.17
CA GLU A 174 19.88 -20.34 13.64
C GLU A 174 18.49 -20.21 13.02
N VAL A 175 17.56 -19.49 13.65
CA VAL A 175 16.21 -19.25 13.09
C VAL A 175 16.30 -18.49 11.76
N LEU A 176 17.12 -17.44 11.68
CA LEU A 176 17.34 -16.68 10.45
C LEU A 176 17.87 -17.57 9.31
N LEU A 177 18.88 -18.39 9.60
CA LEU A 177 19.52 -19.26 8.61
C LEU A 177 18.63 -20.43 8.18
N ARG A 178 17.78 -20.95 9.08
CA ARG A 178 16.85 -22.06 8.81
C ARG A 178 15.58 -21.63 8.10
N ARG A 179 15.14 -20.38 8.26
CA ARG A 179 13.88 -19.90 7.69
C ARG A 179 13.83 -20.16 6.19
N ARG A 180 12.80 -20.89 5.73
CA ARG A 180 12.52 -21.18 4.32
C ARG A 180 11.04 -21.01 4.03
N THR A 181 10.72 -20.76 2.77
CA THR A 181 9.34 -20.76 2.30
C THR A 181 8.98 -22.19 1.91
N HIS A 182 7.93 -22.73 2.50
CA HIS A 182 7.49 -24.10 2.25
C HIS A 182 6.20 -24.12 1.42
N ARG A 183 6.08 -25.08 0.52
CA ARG A 183 4.90 -25.27 -0.34
C ARG A 183 4.46 -26.74 -0.42
N LYS A 184 4.87 -27.53 0.59
CA LYS A 184 4.56 -28.96 0.71
C LYS A 184 4.29 -29.26 2.18
N PHE A 185 3.02 -29.51 2.48
CA PHE A 185 2.54 -29.71 3.85
C PHE A 185 2.07 -31.14 4.07
N SER A 186 2.16 -31.62 5.30
CA SER A 186 1.51 -32.87 5.72
C SER A 186 0.04 -32.62 6.08
N ALA A 187 -0.74 -33.68 6.21
CA ALA A 187 -2.13 -33.61 6.65
C ALA A 187 -2.26 -33.40 8.18
N GLN A 188 -1.15 -33.37 8.93
CA GLN A 188 -1.18 -33.20 10.39
C GLN A 188 -1.78 -31.85 10.76
N ALA A 189 -2.57 -31.85 11.84
CA ALA A 189 -3.07 -30.63 12.46
C ALA A 189 -1.95 -29.89 13.19
N VAL A 190 -2.11 -28.58 13.35
CA VAL A 190 -1.22 -27.74 14.17
C VAL A 190 -1.89 -27.49 15.52
N ALA A 191 -1.10 -27.53 16.60
CA ALA A 191 -1.61 -27.26 17.94
C ALA A 191 -2.12 -25.81 18.07
N LEU A 192 -3.26 -25.62 18.75
CA LEU A 192 -3.79 -24.27 19.02
C LEU A 192 -2.81 -23.41 19.82
N ALA A 193 -1.98 -24.01 20.66
CA ALA A 193 -0.93 -23.30 21.41
C ALA A 193 0.09 -22.63 20.48
N ASP A 194 0.50 -23.28 19.38
CA ASP A 194 1.42 -22.70 18.41
C ASP A 194 0.76 -21.55 17.62
N ILE A 195 -0.52 -21.70 17.27
CA ILE A 195 -1.30 -20.64 16.61
C ILE A 195 -1.47 -19.43 17.55
N ALA A 196 -1.83 -19.65 18.81
CA ALA A 196 -1.93 -18.61 19.82
C ALA A 196 -0.59 -17.88 20.02
N GLN A 197 0.51 -18.64 20.01
CA GLN A 197 1.84 -18.10 20.11
C GLN A 197 2.20 -17.19 18.93
N LEU A 198 1.89 -17.61 17.69
CA LEU A 198 2.05 -16.80 16.49
C LEU A 198 1.20 -15.53 16.55
N LEU A 199 -0.10 -15.66 16.85
CA LEU A 199 -1.02 -14.53 16.92
C LEU A 199 -0.55 -13.47 17.93
N SER A 200 -0.18 -13.92 19.12
CA SER A 200 0.30 -13.04 20.18
C SER A 200 1.61 -12.36 19.80
N MET A 201 2.59 -13.09 19.28
CA MET A 201 3.92 -12.52 19.05
C MET A 201 3.98 -11.66 17.79
N VAL A 202 3.20 -11.93 16.75
CA VAL A 202 3.20 -11.13 15.53
C VAL A 202 2.26 -9.93 15.66
N TRP A 203 1.02 -10.13 16.13
CA TRP A 203 -0.02 -9.08 16.11
C TRP A 203 -0.47 -8.60 17.49
N GLY A 204 -0.13 -9.32 18.57
CA GLY A 204 -0.52 -8.96 19.94
C GLY A 204 0.20 -7.72 20.49
N VAL A 205 -0.47 -7.01 21.38
CA VAL A 205 0.10 -5.84 22.07
C VAL A 205 1.06 -6.31 23.17
N LYS A 206 2.26 -5.71 23.23
CA LYS A 206 3.32 -6.03 24.21
C LYS A 206 3.52 -4.95 25.26
N GLY A 207 3.00 -3.77 25.01
CA GLY A 207 3.08 -2.65 25.92
C GLY A 207 2.46 -1.41 25.31
N TYR A 208 2.62 -0.29 26.00
CA TYR A 208 2.15 1.00 25.54
C TYR A 208 3.20 2.07 25.83
N ILE A 209 3.18 3.12 25.02
CA ILE A 209 3.93 4.35 25.26
C ILE A 209 2.97 5.54 25.25
N ASP A 210 3.04 6.38 26.27
CA ASP A 210 2.27 7.62 26.32
C ASP A 210 3.01 8.74 25.60
N THR A 211 2.30 9.44 24.73
CA THR A 211 2.85 10.57 23.97
C THR A 211 2.03 11.83 24.23
N PRO A 212 2.67 13.01 24.42
CA PRO A 212 1.93 14.25 24.65
C PRO A 212 0.98 14.61 23.49
N THR A 213 1.36 14.25 22.26
CA THR A 213 0.64 14.65 21.05
C THR A 213 -0.38 13.61 20.57
N PHE A 214 -0.10 12.31 20.73
CA PHE A 214 -0.89 11.24 20.12
C PHE A 214 -1.51 10.28 21.14
N GLY A 215 -1.39 10.58 22.44
CA GLY A 215 -1.92 9.76 23.52
C GLY A 215 -1.18 8.44 23.70
N LYS A 216 -1.89 7.45 24.25
CA LYS A 216 -1.40 6.10 24.55
C LYS A 216 -1.32 5.24 23.28
N LEU A 217 -0.11 4.87 22.88
CA LEU A 217 0.16 4.14 21.64
C LEU A 217 0.54 2.69 21.93
N PRO A 218 -0.03 1.70 21.22
CA PRO A 218 0.35 0.31 21.42
C PRO A 218 1.76 0.05 20.86
N LEU A 219 2.50 -0.82 21.55
CA LEU A 219 3.78 -1.37 21.11
C LEU A 219 3.58 -2.84 20.75
N LYS A 220 4.07 -3.23 19.58
CA LYS A 220 4.12 -4.62 19.11
C LYS A 220 5.57 -5.00 18.77
N THR A 221 5.82 -6.28 18.53
CA THR A 221 7.16 -6.77 18.17
C THR A 221 7.62 -6.27 16.79
N SER A 222 6.70 -6.16 15.83
CA SER A 222 6.96 -5.56 14.53
C SER A 222 6.77 -4.04 14.59
N PRO A 223 7.64 -3.25 13.95
CA PRO A 223 7.49 -1.81 13.89
C PRO A 223 6.27 -1.41 13.04
N SER A 224 5.73 -0.23 13.31
CA SER A 224 4.68 0.39 12.50
C SER A 224 4.88 1.90 12.41
N GLY A 225 4.60 2.46 11.23
CA GLY A 225 4.64 3.90 10.99
C GLY A 225 3.88 4.69 12.04
N GLY A 226 4.58 5.48 12.86
CA GLY A 226 3.98 6.31 13.90
C GLY A 226 3.18 5.54 14.95
N ALA A 227 3.50 4.25 15.15
CA ALA A 227 2.77 3.31 16.00
C ALA A 227 1.25 3.33 15.71
N ARG A 228 0.87 3.40 14.43
CA ARG A 228 -0.55 3.37 14.01
C ARG A 228 -1.12 1.96 13.95
N HIS A 229 -0.28 0.97 13.66
CA HIS A 229 -0.65 -0.45 13.57
C HIS A 229 -1.94 -0.67 12.74
N PRO A 230 -1.94 -0.32 11.44
CA PRO A 230 -3.11 -0.52 10.58
C PRO A 230 -3.44 -2.00 10.36
N GLY A 231 -2.47 -2.90 10.54
CA GLY A 231 -2.63 -4.33 10.30
C GLY A 231 -3.61 -5.02 11.25
N GLU A 232 -4.60 -5.69 10.67
CA GLU A 232 -5.48 -6.68 11.31
C GLU A 232 -5.14 -8.08 10.77
N VAL A 233 -5.59 -9.12 11.48
CA VAL A 233 -5.37 -10.51 11.03
C VAL A 233 -6.60 -11.37 11.27
N TYR A 234 -6.91 -12.17 10.25
CA TYR A 234 -7.93 -13.21 10.32
C TYR A 234 -7.28 -14.57 10.15
N LEU A 235 -7.47 -15.44 11.14
CA LEU A 235 -7.04 -16.83 11.09
C LEU A 235 -8.09 -17.65 10.34
N MET A 236 -7.73 -18.17 9.16
CA MET A 236 -8.48 -19.25 8.53
C MET A 236 -7.92 -20.59 9.04
N ALA A 237 -8.61 -21.19 10.00
CA ALA A 237 -8.26 -22.49 10.56
C ALA A 237 -8.82 -23.61 9.66
N LEU A 238 -7.94 -24.44 9.09
CA LEU A 238 -8.34 -25.62 8.32
C LEU A 238 -8.16 -26.90 9.15
N ARG A 239 -7.00 -27.03 9.80
CA ARG A 239 -6.62 -28.18 10.64
C ARG A 239 -5.86 -27.69 11.87
N VAL A 240 -6.59 -27.13 12.83
CA VAL A 240 -6.05 -26.65 14.11
C VAL A 240 -6.67 -27.45 15.25
N GLU A 241 -5.85 -28.04 16.11
CA GLU A 241 -6.32 -28.88 17.21
C GLU A 241 -7.14 -28.07 18.22
N GLY A 242 -8.34 -28.54 18.59
CA GLY A 242 -9.18 -27.86 19.57
C GLY A 242 -9.86 -26.58 19.07
N LEU A 243 -9.77 -26.26 17.77
CA LEU A 243 -10.47 -25.15 17.14
C LEU A 243 -11.26 -25.67 15.93
N ALA A 244 -12.55 -25.33 15.85
CA ALA A 244 -13.37 -25.70 14.70
C ALA A 244 -12.83 -25.03 13.41
N PRO A 245 -12.99 -25.66 12.23
CA PRO A 245 -12.67 -25.00 10.98
C PRO A 245 -13.50 -23.72 10.80
N GLY A 246 -12.85 -22.64 10.41
CA GLY A 246 -13.50 -21.34 10.24
C GLY A 246 -12.51 -20.22 10.00
N ILE A 247 -13.03 -19.03 9.71
CA ILE A 247 -12.29 -17.77 9.69
C ILE A 247 -12.60 -17.02 10.98
N TYR A 248 -11.55 -16.63 11.69
CA TYR A 248 -11.63 -15.97 12.99
C TYR A 248 -10.85 -14.66 12.96
N HIS A 249 -11.44 -13.58 13.46
CA HIS A 249 -10.71 -12.35 13.73
C HIS A 249 -9.94 -12.47 15.06
N TYR A 250 -8.70 -11.99 15.09
CA TYR A 250 -7.88 -11.99 16.30
C TYR A 250 -7.93 -10.65 17.03
N HIS A 251 -8.35 -10.65 18.30
CA HIS A 251 -8.30 -9.46 19.15
C HIS A 251 -6.94 -9.35 19.88
N PRO A 252 -6.12 -8.32 19.60
CA PRO A 252 -4.72 -8.29 20.01
C PRO A 252 -4.48 -7.89 21.48
N VAL A 253 -5.48 -7.34 22.16
CA VAL A 253 -5.41 -6.97 23.59
C VAL A 253 -5.90 -8.11 24.45
N ASP A 254 -7.09 -8.63 24.15
CA ASP A 254 -7.73 -9.66 24.98
C ASP A 254 -7.21 -11.07 24.67
N HIS A 255 -6.41 -11.21 23.60
CA HIS A 255 -5.87 -12.48 23.14
C HIS A 255 -6.97 -13.52 22.89
N THR A 256 -7.95 -13.14 22.05
CA THR A 256 -9.11 -13.96 21.73
C THR A 256 -9.34 -14.09 20.23
N LEU A 257 -10.10 -15.12 19.84
CA LEU A 257 -10.61 -15.31 18.48
C LEU A 257 -12.13 -15.13 18.44
N SER A 258 -12.63 -14.38 17.46
CA SER A 258 -14.06 -14.22 17.19
C SER A 258 -14.39 -14.82 15.83
N LEU A 259 -15.35 -15.74 15.77
CA LEU A 259 -15.76 -16.37 14.51
C LEU A 259 -16.38 -15.32 13.57
N VAL A 260 -15.88 -15.27 12.34
CA VAL A 260 -16.38 -14.41 11.25
C VAL A 260 -17.15 -15.24 10.24
N ASN A 261 -16.59 -16.38 9.82
CA ASN A 261 -17.20 -17.25 8.82
C ASN A 261 -16.89 -18.72 9.15
N GLY A 262 -17.92 -19.56 9.31
CA GLY A 262 -17.76 -21.00 9.60
C GLY A 262 -17.56 -21.89 8.36
N GLN A 263 -17.64 -21.32 7.15
CA GLN A 263 -17.56 -22.06 5.90
C GLN A 263 -16.17 -21.93 5.30
N VAL A 264 -15.31 -22.94 5.56
CA VAL A 264 -13.96 -23.00 5.02
C VAL A 264 -13.68 -24.35 4.39
N SER A 265 -12.87 -24.35 3.34
CA SER A 265 -12.34 -25.57 2.73
C SER A 265 -10.94 -25.33 2.15
N PRO A 266 -10.14 -26.40 1.91
CA PRO A 266 -8.87 -26.29 1.20
C PRO A 266 -8.99 -25.64 -0.19
N GLU A 267 -10.06 -25.92 -0.93
CA GLU A 267 -10.32 -25.34 -2.25
C GLU A 267 -10.60 -23.84 -2.13
N ARG A 268 -11.38 -23.43 -1.12
CA ARG A 268 -11.64 -22.02 -0.85
C ARG A 268 -10.34 -21.29 -0.48
N ALA A 269 -9.54 -21.87 0.39
CA ALA A 269 -8.21 -21.37 0.75
C ALA A 269 -7.29 -21.19 -0.46
N ALA A 270 -7.22 -22.18 -1.37
CA ALA A 270 -6.45 -22.06 -2.60
C ALA A 270 -7.01 -20.96 -3.51
N SER A 271 -8.33 -20.83 -3.61
CA SER A 271 -8.98 -19.82 -4.45
C SER A 271 -8.64 -18.39 -4.04
N TYR A 272 -8.47 -18.12 -2.74
CA TYR A 272 -8.01 -16.82 -2.24
C TYR A 272 -6.64 -16.41 -2.78
N CYS A 273 -5.80 -17.38 -3.15
CA CYS A 273 -4.41 -17.15 -3.51
C CYS A 273 -4.10 -17.52 -4.96
N ALA A 274 -4.94 -17.12 -5.91
CA ALA A 274 -4.80 -17.42 -7.33
C ALA A 274 -4.71 -18.93 -7.63
N ASP A 275 -5.54 -19.73 -6.94
CA ASP A 275 -5.68 -21.18 -7.12
C ASP A 275 -4.39 -21.98 -6.86
N GLN A 276 -3.48 -21.40 -6.05
CA GLN A 276 -2.26 -22.06 -5.61
C GLN A 276 -2.57 -23.18 -4.61
N ARG A 277 -2.62 -24.44 -5.10
CA ARG A 277 -3.03 -25.61 -4.32
C ARG A 277 -2.35 -25.78 -2.96
N TYR A 278 -1.05 -25.47 -2.87
CA TYR A 278 -0.30 -25.61 -1.62
C TYR A 278 -0.84 -24.73 -0.47
N VAL A 279 -1.59 -23.68 -0.79
CA VAL A 279 -2.25 -22.81 0.19
C VAL A 279 -3.37 -23.58 0.89
N GLY A 280 -4.17 -24.35 0.15
CA GLY A 280 -5.20 -25.24 0.71
C GLY A 280 -4.62 -26.42 1.50
N ASP A 281 -3.40 -26.85 1.14
CA ASP A 281 -2.70 -27.91 1.86
C ASP A 281 -2.14 -27.46 3.22
N ALA A 282 -2.06 -26.16 3.50
CA ALA A 282 -1.62 -25.66 4.80
C ALA A 282 -2.64 -26.01 5.91
N ALA A 283 -2.19 -25.97 7.17
CA ALA A 283 -3.06 -26.24 8.31
C ALA A 283 -3.85 -24.98 8.75
N ALA A 284 -3.25 -23.80 8.56
CA ALA A 284 -3.87 -22.53 8.85
C ALA A 284 -3.33 -21.42 7.95
N LEU A 285 -4.19 -20.46 7.60
CA LEU A 285 -3.80 -19.21 6.93
C LEU A 285 -4.06 -18.01 7.85
N PHE A 286 -3.27 -16.97 7.66
CA PHE A 286 -3.36 -15.70 8.34
C PHE A 286 -3.56 -14.64 7.26
N LEU A 287 -4.81 -14.23 7.09
CA LEU A 287 -5.24 -13.24 6.12
C LEU A 287 -4.99 -11.87 6.75
N MET A 288 -3.95 -11.17 6.30
CA MET A 288 -3.59 -9.86 6.80
C MET A 288 -4.34 -8.79 6.02
N THR A 289 -5.02 -7.90 6.73
CA THR A 289 -5.71 -6.74 6.15
C THR A 289 -5.13 -5.45 6.72
N ALA A 290 -5.44 -4.31 6.12
CA ALA A 290 -5.07 -3.00 6.65
C ALA A 290 -6.28 -2.09 6.82
N MET A 291 -6.48 -1.59 8.04
CA MET A 291 -7.41 -0.52 8.38
C MET A 291 -6.80 0.83 8.01
N PHE A 292 -6.94 1.26 6.76
CA PHE A 292 -6.34 2.49 6.24
C PHE A 292 -6.64 3.76 7.05
N PRO A 293 -7.86 3.97 7.59
CA PRO A 293 -8.18 5.15 8.38
C PRO A 293 -7.23 5.38 9.58
N ARG A 294 -6.69 4.32 10.19
CA ARG A 294 -5.73 4.46 11.31
C ARG A 294 -4.45 5.17 10.91
N THR A 295 -3.99 4.90 9.69
CA THR A 295 -2.79 5.53 9.12
C THR A 295 -3.13 6.91 8.55
N MET A 296 -4.22 7.01 7.79
CA MET A 296 -4.64 8.25 7.12
C MET A 296 -4.95 9.38 8.12
N TRP A 297 -5.49 9.05 9.30
CA TRP A 297 -5.76 10.05 10.34
C TRP A 297 -4.50 10.83 10.74
N LYS A 298 -3.34 10.16 10.81
CA LYS A 298 -2.06 10.82 11.13
C LYS A 298 -1.31 11.29 9.89
N TYR A 299 -1.43 10.58 8.77
CA TYR A 299 -0.63 10.79 7.57
C TYR A 299 -1.52 11.08 6.36
N HIS A 300 -1.71 12.36 6.09
CA HIS A 300 -2.57 12.90 5.04
C HIS A 300 -1.89 12.98 3.65
N LYS A 301 -0.75 12.32 3.46
CA LYS A 301 -0.04 12.24 2.17
C LYS A 301 -0.09 10.82 1.63
N PRO A 302 -0.31 10.62 0.30
CA PRO A 302 -0.40 9.28 -0.31
C PRO A 302 0.80 8.36 -0.04
N ARG A 303 1.98 8.93 0.22
CA ARG A 303 3.18 8.17 0.63
C ARG A 303 2.93 7.26 1.84
N ALA A 304 1.96 7.58 2.69
CA ALA A 304 1.57 6.76 3.84
C ALA A 304 1.15 5.34 3.43
N TYR A 305 0.59 5.15 2.23
CA TYR A 305 0.25 3.82 1.72
C TYR A 305 1.49 2.92 1.58
N ARG A 306 2.65 3.48 1.21
CA ARG A 306 3.93 2.71 1.21
C ARG A 306 4.31 2.23 2.61
N VAL A 307 4.00 3.03 3.62
CA VAL A 307 4.27 2.66 5.02
C VAL A 307 3.36 1.50 5.43
N VAL A 308 2.10 1.49 5.00
CA VAL A 308 1.20 0.35 5.21
C VAL A 308 1.76 -0.92 4.56
N LEU A 309 2.27 -0.85 3.33
CA LEU A 309 2.92 -1.99 2.68
C LEU A 309 4.15 -2.51 3.46
N LEU A 310 4.98 -1.60 3.99
CA LEU A 310 6.14 -1.95 4.82
C LEU A 310 5.71 -2.61 6.13
N ASP A 311 4.69 -2.07 6.80
CA ASP A 311 4.13 -2.64 8.03
C ASP A 311 3.66 -4.09 7.80
N THR A 312 2.95 -4.35 6.70
CA THR A 312 2.53 -5.71 6.31
C THR A 312 3.74 -6.63 6.05
N GLY A 313 4.78 -6.12 5.37
CA GLY A 313 6.03 -6.86 5.14
C GLY A 313 6.77 -7.20 6.44
N HIS A 314 6.83 -6.28 7.40
CA HIS A 314 7.43 -6.52 8.71
C HIS A 314 6.69 -7.63 9.47
N LEU A 315 5.36 -7.58 9.51
CA LEU A 315 4.52 -8.61 10.11
C LEU A 315 4.75 -9.97 9.44
N GLY A 316 4.81 -9.99 8.10
CA GLY A 316 5.09 -11.18 7.31
C GLY A 316 6.42 -11.85 7.61
N GLN A 317 7.49 -11.07 7.77
CA GLN A 317 8.80 -11.61 8.14
C GLN A 317 8.84 -12.08 9.59
N THR A 318 8.28 -11.31 10.54
CA THR A 318 8.14 -11.71 11.94
C THR A 318 7.38 -13.03 12.05
N PHE A 319 6.28 -13.20 11.30
CA PHE A 319 5.54 -14.45 11.19
C PHE A 319 6.42 -15.62 10.73
N CYS A 320 7.16 -15.45 9.63
CA CYS A 320 8.00 -16.52 9.08
C CYS A 320 9.08 -16.97 10.08
N LEU A 321 9.69 -16.04 10.81
CA LEU A 321 10.72 -16.35 11.79
C LEU A 321 10.14 -17.09 12.99
N LEU A 322 9.01 -16.62 13.52
CA LEU A 322 8.36 -17.26 14.67
C LEU A 322 7.82 -18.65 14.33
N ALA A 323 7.23 -18.82 13.14
CA ALA A 323 6.80 -20.14 12.67
C ALA A 323 7.99 -21.10 12.49
N THR A 324 9.11 -20.61 11.95
CA THR A 324 10.36 -21.39 11.83
C THR A 324 10.88 -21.80 13.21
N ALA A 325 10.87 -20.88 14.17
CA ALA A 325 11.27 -21.16 15.56
C ALA A 325 10.35 -22.23 16.19
N LEU A 326 9.05 -22.19 15.93
CA LEU A 326 8.12 -23.24 16.37
C LEU A 326 8.27 -24.57 15.63
N GLY A 327 9.21 -24.69 14.68
CA GLY A 327 9.39 -25.90 13.87
C GLY A 327 8.29 -26.11 12.82
N LEU A 328 7.43 -25.12 12.62
CA LEU A 328 6.42 -25.11 11.58
C LEU A 328 7.03 -24.70 10.23
N ALA A 329 6.34 -25.05 9.16
CA ALA A 329 6.70 -24.70 7.80
C ALA A 329 5.90 -23.47 7.35
N PRO A 330 6.49 -22.26 7.30
CA PRO A 330 5.78 -21.06 6.87
C PRO A 330 5.82 -20.83 5.36
N PHE A 331 4.86 -20.03 4.88
CA PHE A 331 4.95 -19.32 3.60
C PHE A 331 4.24 -17.97 3.67
N GLY A 332 4.43 -17.16 2.63
CA GLY A 332 3.59 -16.01 2.34
C GLY A 332 3.42 -15.79 0.84
N THR A 333 2.33 -15.14 0.47
CA THR A 333 1.96 -14.85 -0.93
C THR A 333 1.17 -13.54 -1.01
N ALA A 334 1.48 -12.75 -2.03
CA ALA A 334 0.73 -11.56 -2.43
C ALA A 334 -0.07 -11.78 -3.73
N ALA A 335 -0.07 -13.00 -4.28
CA ALA A 335 -0.99 -13.37 -5.35
C ALA A 335 -2.34 -13.68 -4.73
N LEU A 336 -3.21 -12.67 -4.67
CA LEU A 336 -4.50 -12.70 -3.97
C LEU A 336 -5.67 -12.54 -4.95
N LYS A 337 -6.84 -13.05 -4.55
CA LYS A 337 -8.14 -12.62 -5.06
C LYS A 337 -8.77 -11.75 -3.98
N ASP A 338 -8.30 -10.50 -3.88
CA ASP A 338 -8.57 -9.58 -2.77
C ASP A 338 -10.07 -9.41 -2.51
N THR A 339 -10.85 -9.13 -3.55
CA THR A 339 -12.32 -8.97 -3.45
C THR A 339 -13.04 -10.22 -2.96
N LEU A 340 -12.50 -11.41 -3.23
CA LEU A 340 -13.04 -12.68 -2.74
C LEU A 340 -12.76 -12.87 -1.25
N ILE A 341 -11.54 -12.53 -0.82
CA ILE A 341 -11.16 -12.53 0.59
C ILE A 341 -12.02 -11.53 1.35
N GLU A 342 -12.10 -10.29 0.85
CA GLU A 342 -12.83 -9.19 1.48
C GLU A 342 -14.31 -9.50 1.67
N HIS A 343 -14.96 -10.08 0.66
CA HIS A 343 -16.32 -10.56 0.75
C HIS A 343 -16.51 -11.57 1.90
N ASP A 344 -15.65 -12.60 1.98
CA ASP A 344 -15.78 -13.66 2.98
C ASP A 344 -15.37 -13.22 4.40
N LEU A 345 -14.59 -12.14 4.51
CA LEU A 345 -14.27 -11.46 5.75
C LEU A 345 -15.36 -10.46 6.19
N GLY A 346 -16.30 -10.12 5.30
CA GLY A 346 -17.30 -9.08 5.55
C GLY A 346 -16.71 -7.68 5.69
N ILE A 347 -15.65 -7.36 4.94
CA ILE A 347 -15.01 -6.04 4.91
C ILE A 347 -15.26 -5.35 3.58
N ASP A 348 -15.12 -4.03 3.55
CA ASP A 348 -15.57 -3.19 2.43
C ASP A 348 -14.57 -3.09 1.26
N GLY A 349 -13.31 -3.49 1.45
CA GLY A 349 -12.24 -3.30 0.46
C GLY A 349 -11.86 -1.83 0.26
N VAL A 350 -12.38 -0.92 1.09
CA VAL A 350 -12.20 0.54 0.99
C VAL A 350 -11.52 1.09 2.22
N ASN A 351 -12.11 0.90 3.40
CA ASN A 351 -11.51 1.27 4.68
C ASN A 351 -10.62 0.15 5.24
N GLU A 352 -10.99 -1.09 4.96
CA GLU A 352 -10.20 -2.28 5.30
C GLU A 352 -10.07 -3.17 4.06
N SER A 353 -8.83 -3.48 3.66
CA SER A 353 -8.56 -4.29 2.46
C SER A 353 -7.52 -5.36 2.74
N ALA A 354 -7.62 -6.48 2.00
CA ALA A 354 -6.65 -7.57 2.06
C ALA A 354 -5.28 -7.11 1.53
N MET A 355 -4.20 -7.50 2.23
CA MET A 355 -2.85 -7.02 1.91
C MET A 355 -1.87 -8.17 1.64
N TYR A 356 -1.97 -9.25 2.43
CA TYR A 356 -1.00 -10.33 2.38
C TYR A 356 -1.56 -11.59 3.05
N VAL A 357 -1.26 -12.76 2.50
CA VAL A 357 -1.61 -14.04 3.13
C VAL A 357 -0.33 -14.76 3.53
N THR A 358 -0.24 -15.14 4.80
CA THR A 358 0.74 -16.12 5.26
C THR A 358 0.05 -17.39 5.71
N GLY A 359 0.79 -18.49 5.78
CA GLY A 359 0.24 -19.74 6.27
C GLY A 359 1.31 -20.66 6.84
N VAL A 360 0.85 -21.64 7.61
CA VAL A 360 1.69 -22.65 8.27
C VAL A 360 1.07 -24.02 8.19
N GLY A 361 1.93 -25.03 8.26
CA GLY A 361 1.59 -26.40 8.54
C GLY A 361 2.84 -27.17 8.94
N HIS A 362 2.72 -28.48 9.13
CA HIS A 362 3.89 -29.34 9.28
C HIS A 362 4.49 -29.64 7.92
N ARG A 363 5.82 -29.67 7.84
CA ARG A 363 6.54 -30.03 6.61
C ARG A 363 6.16 -31.46 6.23
N ARG A 364 5.84 -31.69 4.96
CA ARG A 364 5.79 -33.05 4.43
C ARG A 364 7.22 -33.60 4.42
N THR A 365 7.54 -34.49 5.35
CA THR A 365 8.72 -35.33 5.22
C THR A 365 8.45 -36.31 4.10
N ASN A 366 9.39 -36.45 3.16
CA ASN A 366 9.35 -37.63 2.31
C ASN A 366 9.55 -38.81 3.28
N ALA A 367 8.54 -39.68 3.39
CA ALA A 367 8.79 -40.99 3.99
C ALA A 367 9.96 -41.61 3.23
N ALA A 368 10.91 -42.17 3.98
CA ALA A 368 12.00 -42.97 3.43
C ALA A 368 11.45 -44.17 2.64
#